data_AF-A0A9D4PAX5-F1
#
_entry.id   AF-A0A9D4PAX5-F1
#
_cell.length_a   1.000
_cell.length_b   1.000
_cell.length_c   1.000
_cell.angle_alpha   90.00
_cell.angle_beta   90.00
_cell.angle_gamma   90.00
#
_symmetry.space_group_name_H-M   'P 1'
#
loop_
_entity.id
_entity.type
_entity.pdbx_description
1 polymer ?
#
loop_
_entity_poly.entity_id
_entity_poly.type
_entity_poly.pdbx_seq_one_letter_code
_entity_poly.pdbx_strand_id
1 'polypeptide(L)'
;MRLYLGSGGAQIRSDDSSEEQPMTPLPGEPPEMSEGELWPRSKVLRFIDEYKDYKSDPRNRLKSNRQMFDDIANVLNRNFPGRALTGSQAENKWRTLKRSYLGTRRKNNTSGHGRVTCEYESELGEILEKSHVSNPPLLLGPGRVRRRNE
;
A
#
# COMPACT_ATOMS: atom_id res chain seq x y z
N MET A 1 -33.39 -68.26 20.33
CA MET A 1 -32.74 -67.51 19.23
C MET A 1 -33.80 -66.70 18.51
N ARG A 2 -33.80 -65.38 18.68
CA ARG A 2 -34.71 -64.44 17.98
C ARG A 2 -34.03 -63.98 16.70
N LEU A 3 -34.59 -64.32 15.54
CA LEU A 3 -34.17 -63.80 14.25
C LEU A 3 -34.88 -62.47 14.01
N TYR A 4 -34.13 -61.41 13.76
CA TYR A 4 -34.66 -60.09 13.45
C TYR A 4 -35.16 -60.04 12.00
N LEU A 5 -36.43 -59.63 11.86
CA LEU A 5 -36.99 -59.01 10.67
C LEU A 5 -36.38 -57.62 10.47
N GLY A 6 -36.15 -57.24 9.21
CA GLY A 6 -35.68 -55.89 8.88
C GLY A 6 -35.58 -55.62 7.38
N SER A 7 -36.70 -55.78 6.66
CA SER A 7 -36.90 -55.12 5.36
C SER A 7 -37.04 -53.62 5.58
N GLY A 8 -36.28 -52.80 4.86
CA GLY A 8 -36.42 -51.35 4.87
C GLY A 8 -35.66 -50.75 3.69
N GLY A 9 -36.42 -50.31 2.68
CA GLY A 9 -35.92 -49.91 1.38
C GLY A 9 -34.92 -48.75 1.40
N ALA A 10 -33.97 -48.82 0.48
CA ALA A 10 -33.12 -47.71 0.08
C ALA A 10 -33.98 -46.70 -0.69
N GLN A 11 -34.36 -45.61 -0.02
CA GLN A 11 -34.97 -44.46 -0.66
C GLN A 11 -33.85 -43.46 -0.93
N ILE A 12 -33.45 -43.39 -2.21
CA ILE A 12 -32.51 -42.41 -2.75
C ILE A 12 -33.14 -41.04 -2.53
N ARG A 13 -32.52 -40.26 -1.66
CA ARG A 13 -32.87 -38.86 -1.38
C ARG A 13 -32.56 -38.07 -2.64
N SER A 14 -33.58 -37.39 -3.14
CA SER A 14 -33.53 -36.44 -4.24
C SER A 14 -32.34 -35.51 -4.11
N ASP A 15 -31.61 -35.32 -5.21
CA ASP A 15 -30.72 -34.18 -5.44
C ASP A 15 -31.53 -32.90 -5.29
N ASP A 16 -31.54 -32.36 -4.07
CA ASP A 16 -31.92 -30.98 -3.81
C ASP A 16 -30.71 -30.13 -4.21
N SER A 17 -30.76 -29.64 -5.44
CA SER A 17 -29.98 -28.51 -5.92
C SER A 17 -30.21 -27.33 -4.97
N SER A 18 -29.39 -27.25 -3.92
CA SER A 18 -29.07 -25.98 -3.29
C SER A 18 -28.21 -25.20 -4.29
N GLU A 19 -28.90 -24.51 -5.20
CA GLU A 19 -28.35 -23.32 -5.84
C GLU A 19 -27.81 -22.43 -4.72
N GLU A 20 -26.48 -22.35 -4.61
CA GLU A 20 -25.83 -21.27 -3.87
C GLU A 20 -26.22 -19.96 -4.56
N GLN A 21 -27.32 -19.39 -4.11
CA GLN A 21 -27.73 -18.03 -4.45
C GLN A 21 -26.56 -17.10 -4.11
N PRO A 22 -26.06 -16.27 -5.04
CA PRO A 22 -25.05 -15.29 -4.72
C PRO A 22 -25.62 -14.37 -3.64
N MET A 23 -24.99 -14.40 -2.47
CA MET A 23 -25.34 -13.61 -1.29
C MET A 23 -25.44 -12.13 -1.71
N THR A 24 -26.67 -11.63 -1.83
CA THR A 24 -26.93 -10.23 -2.11
C THR A 24 -26.41 -9.37 -0.95
N PRO A 25 -25.54 -8.37 -1.19
CA PRO A 25 -25.03 -7.52 -0.12
C PRO A 25 -26.16 -6.75 0.58
N LEU A 26 -26.11 -6.73 1.92
CA LEU A 26 -27.08 -6.03 2.77
C LEU A 26 -27.07 -4.52 2.49
N PRO A 27 -28.22 -3.84 2.58
CA PRO A 27 -28.33 -2.40 2.32
C PRO A 27 -27.78 -1.64 3.53
N GLY A 28 -26.50 -1.28 3.49
CA GLY A 28 -25.87 -0.48 4.54
C GLY A 28 -24.35 -0.57 4.63
N GLU A 29 -23.70 -1.51 3.95
CA GLU A 29 -22.24 -1.46 3.84
C GLU A 29 -21.84 -0.33 2.88
N PRO A 30 -21.04 0.65 3.35
CA PRO A 30 -20.42 1.60 2.43
C PRO A 30 -19.59 0.78 1.44
N PRO A 31 -19.67 1.07 0.13
CA PRO A 31 -18.97 0.27 -0.87
C PRO A 31 -17.50 0.20 -0.48
N GLU A 32 -17.00 -1.01 -0.20
CA GLU A 32 -15.57 -1.28 -0.12
C GLU A 32 -14.99 -1.03 -1.52
N MET A 33 -14.77 0.25 -1.84
CA MET A 33 -14.16 0.66 -3.08
C MET A 33 -12.70 0.22 -3.03
N SER A 34 -12.33 -0.64 -3.97
CA SER A 34 -10.96 -1.10 -4.12
C SER A 34 -10.01 0.11 -4.23
N GLU A 35 -8.83 0.03 -3.60
CA GLU A 35 -7.81 1.09 -3.64
C GLU A 35 -7.45 1.52 -5.09
N GLY A 36 -7.66 0.61 -6.06
CA GLY A 36 -7.48 0.85 -7.48
C GLY A 36 -8.42 1.91 -8.08
N GLU A 37 -9.60 2.14 -7.50
CA GLU A 37 -10.55 3.13 -8.01
C GLU A 37 -10.23 4.55 -7.51
N LEU A 38 -9.69 4.67 -6.29
CA LEU A 38 -9.27 5.96 -5.74
C LEU A 38 -7.94 6.44 -6.34
N TRP A 39 -7.05 5.49 -6.65
CA TRP A 39 -5.70 5.74 -7.14
C TRP A 39 -5.41 4.96 -8.43
N PRO A 40 -6.06 5.31 -9.55
CA PRO A 40 -5.71 4.73 -10.83
C PRO A 40 -4.26 5.07 -11.18
N ARG A 41 -3.58 4.18 -11.93
CA ARG A 41 -2.16 4.32 -12.27
C ARG A 41 -1.79 5.70 -12.81
N SER A 42 -2.61 6.24 -13.72
CA SER A 42 -2.42 7.57 -14.32
C SER A 42 -2.43 8.70 -13.28
N LYS A 43 -3.32 8.61 -12.28
CA LYS A 43 -3.40 9.58 -11.18
C LYS A 43 -2.20 9.48 -10.24
N VAL A 44 -1.69 8.28 -10.00
CA VAL A 44 -0.48 8.06 -9.19
C VAL A 44 0.76 8.59 -9.89
N LEU A 45 0.91 8.34 -11.20
CA LEU A 45 2.02 8.90 -11.99
C LEU A 45 1.99 10.43 -11.96
N ARG A 46 0.81 11.02 -12.22
CA ARG A 46 0.66 12.48 -12.16
C ARG A 46 0.96 13.05 -10.78
N PHE A 47 0.61 12.33 -9.71
CA PHE A 47 0.94 12.72 -8.34
C PHE A 47 2.45 12.75 -8.10
N ILE A 48 3.18 11.74 -8.59
CA ILE A 48 4.64 11.65 -8.44
C ILE A 48 5.33 12.79 -9.21
N ASP A 49 4.87 13.09 -10.43
CA ASP A 49 5.38 14.21 -11.24
C ASP A 49 5.17 15.55 -10.54
N GLU A 50 3.95 15.82 -10.06
CA GLU A 50 3.64 17.08 -9.39
C GLU A 50 4.44 17.25 -8.09
N TYR A 51 4.69 16.15 -7.36
CA TYR A 51 5.56 16.16 -6.19
C TYR A 51 7.00 16.53 -6.56
N LYS A 52 7.52 15.97 -7.65
CA LYS A 52 8.87 16.23 -8.16
C LYS A 52 9.01 17.70 -8.56
N ASP A 53 8.06 18.23 -9.33
CA ASP A 53 8.04 19.62 -9.77
C ASP A 53 7.98 20.57 -8.57
N TYR A 54 7.08 20.29 -7.62
CA TYR A 54 6.93 21.08 -6.42
C TYR A 54 8.21 21.12 -5.57
N LYS A 55 8.91 19.98 -5.43
CA LYS A 55 10.20 19.92 -4.69
C LYS A 55 11.36 20.54 -5.45
N SER A 56 11.29 20.58 -6.79
CA SER A 56 12.32 21.21 -7.61
C SER A 56 12.24 22.74 -7.60
N ASP A 57 11.03 23.30 -7.45
CA ASP A 57 10.83 24.75 -7.44
C ASP A 57 11.35 25.38 -6.13
N PRO A 58 12.35 26.28 -6.19
CA PRO A 58 12.88 26.94 -5.00
C PRO A 58 11.84 27.79 -4.26
N ARG A 59 10.78 28.26 -4.92
CA ARG A 59 9.70 29.06 -4.31
C ARG A 59 8.90 28.26 -3.29
N ASN A 60 8.82 26.96 -3.49
CA ASN A 60 8.03 26.05 -2.66
C ASN A 60 8.77 25.56 -1.40
N ARG A 61 10.07 25.88 -1.24
CA ARG A 61 10.87 25.49 -0.06
C ARG A 61 10.33 26.02 1.27
N LEU A 62 9.62 27.15 1.25
CA LEU A 62 9.11 27.81 2.45
C LEU A 62 7.71 27.29 2.87
N LYS A 63 7.04 26.54 1.99
CA LYS A 63 5.70 26.03 2.28
C LYS A 63 5.78 24.80 3.18
N SER A 64 4.83 24.69 4.10
CA SER A 64 4.72 23.51 4.96
C SER A 64 4.38 22.27 4.13
N ASN A 65 4.79 21.08 4.61
CA ASN A 65 4.42 19.82 3.95
C ASN A 65 2.90 19.67 3.79
N ARG A 66 2.12 20.16 4.78
CA ARG A 66 0.66 20.16 4.71
C ARG A 66 0.15 20.96 3.50
N GLN A 67 0.60 22.21 3.37
CA GLN A 67 0.22 23.08 2.24
C GLN A 67 0.65 22.48 0.91
N MET A 68 1.82 21.85 0.84
CA MET A 68 2.27 21.15 -0.36
C MET A 68 1.29 20.06 -0.79
N PHE A 69 0.87 19.20 0.14
CA PHE A 69 -0.06 18.12 -0.20
C PHE A 69 -1.46 18.64 -0.50
N ASP A 70 -1.90 19.73 0.14
CA ASP A 70 -3.16 20.40 -0.20
C ASP A 70 -3.09 20.99 -1.62
N ASP A 71 -1.99 21.65 -1.99
CA ASP A 71 -1.76 22.20 -3.34
C ASP A 71 -1.78 21.07 -4.40
N ILE A 72 -1.06 19.97 -4.15
CA ILE A 72 -1.02 18.82 -5.06
C ILE A 72 -2.41 18.17 -5.18
N ALA A 73 -3.14 18.02 -4.06
CA ALA A 73 -4.49 17.46 -4.08
C ALA A 73 -5.44 18.33 -4.92
N ASN A 74 -5.33 19.66 -4.83
CA ASN A 74 -6.09 20.59 -5.65
C ASN A 74 -5.79 20.42 -7.15
N VAL A 75 -4.51 20.27 -7.52
CA VAL A 75 -4.12 20.01 -8.91
C VAL A 75 -4.69 18.67 -9.40
N LEU A 76 -4.59 17.61 -8.59
CA LEU A 76 -5.14 16.31 -8.96
C LEU A 76 -6.66 16.34 -9.12
N ASN A 77 -7.38 17.03 -8.25
CA ASN A 77 -8.84 17.14 -8.32
C ASN A 77 -9.32 17.88 -9.57
N ARG A 78 -8.51 18.82 -10.09
CA ARG A 78 -8.79 19.52 -11.36
C ARG A 78 -8.58 18.62 -12.58
N ASN A 79 -7.55 17.76 -12.54
CA ASN A 79 -7.20 16.88 -13.64
C ASN A 79 -8.05 15.60 -13.68
N PHE A 80 -8.47 15.10 -12.52
CA PHE A 80 -9.22 13.86 -12.37
C PHE A 80 -10.57 14.15 -11.70
N PRO A 81 -11.59 14.59 -12.47
CA PRO A 81 -12.92 14.81 -11.96
C PRO A 81 -13.52 13.47 -11.48
N GLY A 82 -14.20 13.50 -10.34
CA GLY A 82 -14.74 12.31 -9.69
C GLY A 82 -14.74 12.50 -8.18
N ARG A 83 -13.84 11.83 -7.47
CA ARG A 83 -13.71 11.98 -6.01
C ARG A 83 -12.62 12.97 -5.64
N ALA A 84 -13.01 14.02 -4.94
CA ALA A 84 -12.10 15.01 -4.40
C ALA A 84 -11.17 14.37 -3.34
N LEU A 85 -9.87 14.50 -3.56
CA LEU A 85 -8.83 14.16 -2.63
C LEU A 85 -8.58 15.31 -1.66
N THR A 86 -8.29 14.96 -0.42
CA THR A 86 -7.77 15.89 0.60
C THR A 86 -6.25 15.78 0.69
N GLY A 87 -5.56 16.83 1.15
CA GLY A 87 -4.10 16.79 1.34
C GLY A 87 -3.65 15.68 2.27
N SER A 88 -4.43 15.34 3.30
CA SER A 88 -4.14 14.20 4.19
C SER A 88 -4.16 12.85 3.45
N GLN A 89 -5.08 12.66 2.49
CA GLN A 89 -5.11 11.45 1.66
C GLN A 89 -3.91 11.38 0.72
N ALA A 90 -3.55 12.51 0.11
CA ALA A 90 -2.36 12.62 -0.73
C ALA A 90 -1.07 12.33 0.07
N GLU A 91 -0.96 12.87 1.28
CA GLU A 91 0.17 12.62 2.16
C GLU A 91 0.27 11.13 2.56
N ASN A 92 -0.85 10.51 2.94
CA ASN A 92 -0.89 9.10 3.27
C ASN A 92 -0.49 8.23 2.07
N LYS A 93 -0.95 8.56 0.86
CA LYS A 93 -0.54 7.85 -0.35
C LYS A 93 0.96 7.97 -0.58
N TRP A 94 1.53 9.17 -0.42
CA TRP A 94 2.98 9.36 -0.52
C TRP A 94 3.77 8.51 0.48
N ARG A 95 3.31 8.45 1.75
CA ARG A 95 3.94 7.59 2.77
C ARG A 95 3.91 6.12 2.37
N THR A 96 2.81 5.65 1.79
CA THR A 96 2.66 4.27 1.32
C THR A 96 3.59 3.97 0.15
N LEU A 97 3.63 4.85 -0.87
CA LEU A 97 4.55 4.73 -2.01
C LEU A 97 6.01 4.68 -1.56
N LYS A 98 6.41 5.61 -0.67
CA LYS A 98 7.77 5.66 -0.11
C LYS A 98 8.14 4.39 0.65
N ARG A 99 7.23 3.86 1.48
CA ARG A 99 7.45 2.62 2.23
C ARG A 99 7.58 1.42 1.30
N SER A 100 6.73 1.34 0.27
CA SER A 100 6.77 0.26 -0.72
C SER A 100 8.10 0.24 -1.47
N TYR A 101 8.56 1.38 -1.97
CA TYR A 101 9.85 1.52 -2.66
C TYR A 101 11.03 1.16 -1.74
N LEU A 102 11.11 1.76 -0.55
CA LEU A 102 12.22 1.50 0.39
C LEU A 102 12.23 0.05 0.89
N GLY A 103 11.06 -0.54 1.12
CA GLY A 103 10.90 -1.94 1.51
C GLY A 103 11.39 -2.88 0.41
N THR A 104 11.03 -2.60 -0.84
CA THR A 104 11.47 -3.36 -2.02
C THR A 104 12.99 -3.28 -2.18
N ARG A 105 13.55 -2.07 -2.11
CA ARG A 105 14.99 -1.85 -2.19
C ARG A 105 15.76 -2.55 -1.07
N ARG A 106 15.25 -2.51 0.17
CA ARG A 106 15.85 -3.23 1.30
C ARG A 106 15.87 -4.73 1.06
N LYS A 107 14.76 -5.31 0.61
CA LYS A 107 14.68 -6.74 0.27
C LYS A 107 15.71 -7.09 -0.81
N ASN A 108 15.76 -6.32 -1.90
CA ASN A 108 16.72 -6.53 -2.99
C ASN A 108 18.18 -6.45 -2.55
N ASN A 109 18.50 -5.68 -1.50
CA ASN A 109 19.85 -5.55 -0.96
C ASN A 109 20.21 -6.55 0.16
N THR A 110 19.21 -7.20 0.79
CA THR A 110 19.43 -8.12 1.93
C THR A 110 19.29 -9.59 1.55
N SER A 111 18.46 -9.93 0.56
CA SER A 111 18.18 -11.33 0.22
C SER A 111 18.81 -11.74 -1.11
N GLY A 112 19.44 -12.93 -1.16
CA GLY A 112 19.81 -13.61 -2.41
C GLY A 112 18.62 -14.19 -3.18
N HIS A 113 17.40 -13.70 -2.95
CA HIS A 113 16.21 -14.02 -3.72
C HIS A 113 16.11 -13.14 -4.97
N GLY A 114 15.31 -13.57 -5.95
CA GLY A 114 15.09 -12.82 -7.19
C GLY A 114 14.66 -11.37 -6.93
N ARG A 115 15.08 -10.46 -7.83
CA ARG A 115 14.78 -9.03 -7.69
C ARG A 115 13.27 -8.80 -7.69
N VAL A 116 12.77 -8.13 -6.65
CA VAL A 116 11.39 -7.67 -6.57
C VAL A 116 11.34 -6.27 -7.18
N THR A 117 10.47 -6.07 -8.18
CA THR A 117 10.26 -4.76 -8.83
C THR A 117 9.02 -4.07 -8.25
N CYS A 118 9.07 -2.76 -8.09
CA CYS A 118 7.91 -1.95 -7.69
C CYS A 118 7.27 -1.32 -8.93
N GLU A 119 5.94 -1.18 -8.96
CA GLU A 119 5.19 -0.65 -10.12
C GLU A 119 5.60 0.76 -10.57
N TYR A 120 6.19 1.53 -9.66
CA TYR A 120 6.62 2.93 -9.83
C TYR A 120 8.09 3.12 -9.42
N GLU A 121 8.91 2.06 -9.55
CA GLU A 121 10.29 2.06 -9.08
C GLU A 121 11.15 3.13 -9.77
N SER A 122 10.96 3.34 -11.08
CA SER A 122 11.75 4.29 -11.86
C SER A 122 11.50 5.73 -11.39
N GLU A 123 10.24 6.12 -11.28
CA GLU A 123 9.79 7.47 -10.95
C GLU A 123 10.08 7.81 -9.47
N LEU A 124 9.89 6.82 -8.58
CA LEU A 124 10.24 6.98 -7.16
C LEU A 124 11.75 6.98 -6.92
N GLY A 125 12.51 6.22 -7.72
CA GLY A 125 13.97 6.17 -7.66
C GLY A 125 14.58 7.54 -7.90
N GLU A 126 14.15 8.25 -8.95
CA GLU A 126 14.65 9.59 -9.28
C GLU A 126 14.51 10.60 -8.12
N ILE A 127 13.43 10.50 -7.36
CA ILE A 127 13.12 11.41 -6.25
C ILE A 127 13.84 10.96 -4.96
N LEU A 128 13.82 9.67 -4.66
CA LEU A 128 14.25 9.13 -3.36
C LEU A 128 15.73 8.76 -3.32
N GLU A 129 16.37 8.40 -4.43
CA GLU A 129 17.80 8.05 -4.49
C GLU A 129 18.70 9.25 -4.25
N LYS A 130 18.27 10.46 -4.62
CA LYS A 130 18.95 11.71 -4.25
C LYS A 130 18.97 11.97 -2.74
N SER A 131 18.12 11.30 -1.96
CA SER A 131 18.07 11.46 -0.51
C SER A 131 18.97 10.42 0.20
N HIS A 132 20.15 10.87 0.66
CA HIS A 132 21.14 10.07 1.41
C HIS A 132 20.65 9.49 2.76
N VAL A 133 19.39 9.66 3.14
CA VAL A 133 18.81 9.31 4.46
C VAL A 133 18.62 7.79 4.66
N SER A 134 18.99 6.99 3.67
CA SER A 134 18.64 5.57 3.60
C SER A 134 19.49 4.65 4.47
N ASN A 135 20.61 5.13 5.00
CA ASN A 135 21.50 4.30 5.80
C ASN A 135 22.31 5.20 6.77
N PRO A 136 21.83 5.45 8.00
CA PRO A 136 22.71 6.09 8.97
C PRO A 136 23.92 5.17 9.17
N PRO A 137 25.16 5.65 9.01
CA PRO A 137 26.33 4.85 9.32
C PRO A 137 26.23 4.43 10.79
N LEU A 138 26.23 3.12 11.04
CA LEU A 138 26.27 2.56 12.38
C LEU A 138 27.59 3.01 13.02
N LEU A 139 27.54 4.06 13.84
CA LEU A 139 28.64 4.45 14.70
C LEU A 139 28.65 3.48 15.90
N LEU A 140 29.15 2.26 15.66
CA LEU A 140 29.64 1.39 16.72
C LEU A 140 30.88 2.06 17.33
N GLY A 141 30.66 2.96 18.28
CA GLY A 141 31.74 3.47 19.12
C GLY A 141 32.37 2.30 19.89
N PRO A 142 33.69 2.29 20.10
CA PRO A 142 34.33 1.25 20.90
C PRO A 142 33.76 1.30 22.32
N GLY A 143 32.99 0.28 22.69
CA GLY A 143 32.43 0.13 24.02
C GLY A 143 33.57 0.11 25.05
N ARG A 144 33.61 1.11 25.93
CA ARG A 144 34.54 1.09 27.08
C ARG A 144 34.13 -0.05 28.01
N VAL A 145 34.86 -1.15 27.95
CA VAL A 145 34.80 -2.21 28.96
C VAL A 145 35.27 -1.60 30.28
N ARG A 146 34.35 -1.36 31.21
CA ARG A 146 34.73 -0.99 32.58
C ARG A 146 35.24 -2.24 33.28
N ARG A 147 36.57 -2.34 33.40
CA ARG A 147 37.18 -3.33 34.29
C ARG A 147 36.82 -2.93 35.73
N ARG A 148 36.21 -3.87 36.44
CA ARG A 148 35.91 -3.79 37.87
C ARG A 148 37.20 -4.24 38.57
N ASN A 149 37.84 -3.34 39.32
CA ASN A 149 39.04 -3.69 40.08
C ASN A 149 38.59 -4.39 41.37
N GLU A 150 39.21 -5.54 41.65
CA GLU A 150 39.24 -6.20 42.97
C GLU A 150 40.20 -5.48 43.91
#